data_AF-A0A1E3XA16-F1
#
_entry.id   AF-A0A1E3XA16-F1
#
_cell.length_a   1.000
_cell.length_b   1.000
_cell.length_c   1.000
_cell.angle_alpha   90.00
_cell.angle_beta   90.00
_cell.angle_gamma   90.00
#
_symmetry.space_group_name_H-M   'P 1'
#
loop_
_entity.id
_entity.type
_entity.pdbx_description
1 polymer ?
#
loop_
_entity_poly.entity_id
_entity_poly.type
_entity_poly.pdbx_seq_one_letter_code
_entity_poly.pdbx_strand_id
1 'polypeptide(L)' 'MKQELLNDTVGILHKIEIIEKEVKDLKLSVLKKLTPTGKKVISLKGILKGIDVTDKDIASAKKSLYSKIGI' A
#
# COMPACT_ATOMS: atom_id res chain seq x y z
N MET A 1 32.50 -13.34 -26.23
CA MET A 1 33.15 -12.84 -24.99
C MET A 1 32.48 -11.61 -24.37
N LYS A 2 32.63 -10.37 -24.88
CA LYS A 2 32.03 -9.18 -24.20
C LYS A 2 30.50 -9.17 -24.18
N GLN A 3 29.85 -9.61 -25.27
CA GLN A 3 28.39 -9.66 -25.40
C GLN A 3 27.75 -10.73 -24.48
N GLU A 4 28.39 -11.89 -24.34
CA GLU A 4 27.91 -12.99 -23.49
C GLU A 4 27.94 -12.61 -22.01
N LEU A 5 29.03 -11.97 -21.55
CA LEU A 5 29.14 -11.46 -20.18
C LEU A 5 28.08 -10.40 -19.83
N LEU A 6 27.70 -9.57 -20.81
CA LEU A 6 26.61 -8.60 -20.66
C LEU A 6 25.26 -9.29 -20.54
N ASN A 7 25.00 -10.32 -21.36
CA ASN A 7 23.77 -11.11 -21.29
C ASN A 7 23.65 -11.87 -19.96
N ASP A 8 24.74 -12.41 -19.44
CA ASP A 8 24.78 -13.06 -18.12
C ASP A 8 24.49 -12.06 -17.00
N THR A 9 25.06 -10.86 -17.08
CA THR A 9 24.81 -9.78 -16.09
C THR A 9 23.35 -9.35 -16.10
N VAL A 10 22.76 -9.13 -17.28
CA VAL A 10 21.34 -8.79 -17.43
C VAL A 10 20.45 -9.91 -16.89
N GLY A 11 20.79 -11.17 -17.15
CA GLY A 11 20.08 -12.33 -16.61
C GLY A 11 20.13 -12.41 -15.09
N ILE A 12 21.28 -12.11 -14.48
CA ILE A 12 21.42 -12.06 -13.02
C ILE A 12 20.59 -10.92 -12.42
N LEU A 13 20.63 -9.72 -13.02
CA LEU A 13 19.84 -8.58 -12.56
C LEU A 13 18.34 -8.88 -12.60
N HIS A 14 17.86 -9.52 -13.66
CA HIS A 14 16.45 -9.91 -13.76
C HIS A 14 16.05 -10.94 -12.69
N LYS A 15 16.93 -11.90 -12.37
CA LYS A 15 16.69 -12.85 -11.28
C LYS A 15 16.62 -12.15 -9.92
N ILE A 16 17.47 -11.16 -9.69
CA ILE A 16 17.43 -10.34 -8.46
C ILE A 16 16.09 -9.59 -8.36
N GLU A 17 15.65 -8.95 -9.43
CA GLU A 17 14.37 -8.24 -9.48
C GLU A 17 13.18 -9.16 -9.15
N ILE A 18 13.17 -10.38 -9.70
CA ILE A 18 12.14 -11.39 -9.39
C ILE A 18 12.15 -11.74 -7.90
N ILE A 19 13.33 -12.01 -7.33
CA ILE A 19 13.48 -12.35 -5.91
C ILE A 19 12.99 -11.18 -5.03
N GLU A 20 13.34 -9.95 -5.35
CA GLU A 20 12.90 -8.77 -4.59
C GLU A 20 11.37 -8.63 -4.60
N LYS A 21 10.74 -8.88 -5.76
CA LYS A 21 9.29 -8.88 -5.89
C LYS A 21 8.64 -9.98 -5.06
N GLU A 22 9.15 -11.20 -5.12
CA GLU A 22 8.65 -12.33 -4.32
C GLU A 22 8.77 -12.08 -2.81
N VAL A 23 9.91 -11.52 -2.37
CA VAL A 23 10.12 -11.13 -0.97
C VAL A 23 9.14 -10.04 -0.53
N LYS A 24 8.87 -9.05 -1.39
CA LYS A 24 7.88 -8.01 -1.11
C LYS A 24 6.47 -8.60 -0.99
N ASP A 25 6.09 -9.48 -1.89
CA ASP A 25 4.78 -10.13 -1.88
C ASP A 25 4.61 -11.05 -0.66
N LEU A 26 5.67 -11.76 -0.26
CA LEU A 26 5.71 -12.55 0.96
C LEU A 26 5.52 -11.67 2.20
N LYS A 27 6.24 -10.55 2.30
CA LYS A 27 6.08 -9.59 3.41
C LYS A 27 4.64 -9.08 3.49
N LEU A 28 4.03 -8.71 2.36
CA LEU A 28 2.63 -8.27 2.31
C LEU A 28 1.67 -9.39 2.71
N SER A 29 1.91 -10.63 2.28
CA SER A 29 1.13 -11.80 2.66
C SER A 29 1.17 -12.05 4.17
N VAL A 30 2.35 -11.97 4.77
CA VAL A 30 2.54 -12.08 6.22
C VAL A 30 1.83 -10.94 6.94
N LEU A 31 2.01 -9.69 6.51
CA LEU A 31 1.32 -8.54 7.09
C LEU A 31 -0.20 -8.70 7.04
N LYS A 32 -0.79 -9.17 5.94
CA LYS A 32 -2.24 -9.42 5.83
C LYS A 32 -2.74 -10.50 6.81
N LYS A 33 -1.91 -11.49 7.13
CA LYS A 33 -2.23 -12.54 8.10
C LYS A 33 -2.04 -12.06 9.54
N LEU A 34 -1.07 -11.19 9.78
CA LEU A 34 -0.77 -10.62 11.10
C LEU A 34 -1.66 -9.40 11.43
N THR A 35 -2.19 -8.70 10.43
CA THR A 35 -3.21 -7.68 10.67
C THR A 35 -4.41 -8.37 11.30
N PRO A 36 -4.89 -7.90 12.47
CA PRO A 36 -6.04 -8.50 13.12
C PRO A 36 -7.21 -8.51 12.12
N THR A 37 -7.64 -9.71 11.74
CA THR A 37 -8.81 -9.93 10.86
C THR A 37 -10.10 -9.40 11.47
N GLY A 38 -10.10 -9.12 12.78
CA GLY A 38 -11.05 -8.20 13.40
C GLY A 38 -10.56 -6.78 13.21
N LYS A 39 -11.16 -6.04 12.26
CA LYS A 39 -11.06 -4.57 12.21
C LYS A 39 -11.39 -4.02 13.60
N LYS A 40 -10.39 -3.78 14.44
CA LYS A 40 -10.58 -3.02 15.66
C LYS A 40 -10.96 -1.63 15.18
N VAL A 41 -12.18 -1.19 15.45
CA VAL A 41 -12.62 0.18 15.14
C VAL A 41 -11.73 1.10 15.97
N ILE A 42 -10.64 1.56 15.37
CA ILE A 42 -9.74 2.51 15.99
C ILE A 42 -10.39 3.88 15.90
N SER A 43 -10.54 4.56 17.03
CA SER A 43 -11.08 5.92 17.01
C SER A 43 -10.05 6.84 16.37
N LEU A 44 -10.33 7.36 15.18
CA LEU A 44 -9.49 8.37 14.51
C LEU A 44 -9.36 9.66 15.33
N LYS A 45 -10.24 9.86 16.33
CA LYS A 45 -10.21 10.98 17.29
C LYS A 45 -8.85 11.16 17.99
N GLY A 46 -8.09 10.09 18.22
CA GLY A 46 -6.75 10.16 18.83
C GLY A 46 -5.65 10.55 17.85
N ILE A 47 -5.78 10.17 16.58
CA ILE A 47 -4.80 10.43 15.50
C ILE A 47 -4.95 11.87 14.98
N LEU A 48 -6.18 12.40 15.00
CA LEU A 48 -6.50 13.75 14.54
C LEU A 48 -6.22 14.86 15.57
N LYS A 49 -5.63 14.54 16.74
CA LYS A 49 -5.26 15.58 17.71
C LYS A 49 -4.19 16.50 17.10
N GLY A 50 -4.55 17.77 16.89
CA GLY A 50 -3.66 18.79 16.31
C GLY A 50 -3.91 19.09 14.83
N ILE A 51 -4.92 18.48 14.21
CA ILE A 51 -5.35 18.83 12.85
C ILE A 51 -6.69 19.56 12.94
N ASP A 52 -6.72 20.80 12.47
CA ASP A 52 -7.96 21.56 12.32
C ASP A 52 -8.73 21.01 11.11
N VAL A 53 -9.79 20.25 11.39
CA VAL A 53 -10.70 19.74 10.37
C VAL A 53 -11.74 20.81 10.08
N THR A 54 -11.76 21.32 8.85
CA THR A 54 -12.73 22.35 8.43
C THR A 54 -13.98 21.71 7.83
N ASP A 55 -15.07 22.48 7.75
CA ASP A 55 -16.31 22.04 7.08
C ASP A 55 -16.08 21.65 5.62
N LYS A 56 -15.09 22.26 4.96
CA LYS A 56 -14.71 21.94 3.59
C LYS A 56 -14.11 20.53 3.48
N ASP A 57 -13.29 20.13 4.45
CA ASP A 57 -12.69 18.80 4.50
C ASP A 57 -13.78 17.73 4.71
N ILE A 58 -14.74 18.03 5.59
CA ILE A 58 -15.90 17.16 5.83
C ILE A 58 -16.77 17.04 4.57
N ALA A 59 -17.06 18.16 3.90
CA ALA A 59 -17.87 18.17 2.68
C ALA A 59 -17.19 17.41 1.53
N SER A 60 -15.88 17.59 1.36
CA SER A 60 -15.07 16.85 0.38
C SER A 60 -15.10 15.34 0.66
N ALA A 61 -14.89 14.94 1.92
CA ALA A 61 -14.93 13.54 2.33
C ALA A 61 -16.32 12.92 2.11
N LYS A 62 -17.40 13.61 2.50
CA LYS A 62 -18.78 13.17 2.26
C LYS A 62 -19.05 12.98 0.76
N LYS A 63 -18.70 13.97 -0.07
CA LYS A 63 -18.86 13.87 -1.52
C LYS A 63 -18.10 12.66 -2.08
N SER A 64 -16.86 12.44 -1.66
CA SER A 64 -16.07 11.30 -2.09
C SER A 64 -16.73 9.96 -1.69
N LEU A 65 -17.14 9.83 -0.43
CA LEU A 65 -17.70 8.60 0.14
C LEU A 65 -19.08 8.26 -0.43
N TYR A 66 -19.94 9.26 -0.61
CA TYR A 66 -21.32 9.06 -1.06
C TYR A 66 -21.50 9.31 -2.57
N SER A 67 -20.43 9.62 -3.32
CA SER A 67 -20.49 9.87 -4.77
C SER A 67 -21.09 8.72 -5.60
N LYS A 68 -21.02 7.49 -5.07
CA LYS A 68 -21.54 6.28 -5.73
C LYS A 68 -22.85 5.76 -5.14
N ILE A 69 -23.31 6.36 -4.05
CA ILE A 69 -24.58 5.99 -3.43
C ILE A 69 -25.60 6.97 -4.02
N GLY A 70 -26.15 6.60 -5.18
CA GLY A 70 -27.21 7.38 -5.82
C GLY A 70 -28.44 7.41 -4.93
N ILE A 71 -28.65 8.55 -4.25
CA ILE A 71 -29.93 8.96 -3.67
C ILE A 71 -30.36 10.19 -4.45
#